data_AF-A0A6N6KLY8-F1
#
_entry.id   AF-A0A6N6KLY8-F1
#
_cell.length_a   1.000
_cell.length_b   1.000
_cell.length_c   1.000
_cell.angle_alpha   90.00
_cell.angle_beta   90.00
_cell.angle_gamma   90.00
#
_symmetry.space_group_name_H-M   'P 1'
#
loop_
_entity.id
_entity.type
_entity.pdbx_description
1 polymer ?
#
loop_
_entity_poly.entity_id
_entity_poly.type
_entity_poly.pdbx_seq_one_letter_code
_entity_poly.pdbx_strand_id
1 'polypeptide(L)'
;MPQDRLEEFIVKHREDFDDAIPSLKVWAEIDGQLDKVKPIRRRKVWMYTRIAAAVVFLLIAGGVIGNFMTADNNQAVALNPELQEMEAFYSQQFDKKYAQLTSLYQDETIENDLSQVDVFLEELKQELATAPKGSEERIIENLIKSYQLKIQILDRVLERIQNDQTEEKTQTDERKSISI
;
A
#
# COMPACT_ATOMS: atom_id res chain seq x y z
N MET A 1 10.73 31.09 31.63
CA MET A 1 11.19 30.37 30.42
C MET A 1 11.79 31.41 29.49
N PRO A 2 13.02 31.24 28.96
CA PRO A 2 13.59 32.21 28.04
C PRO A 2 12.77 32.19 26.74
N GLN A 3 12.29 33.35 26.29
CA GLN A 3 11.55 33.45 25.03
C GLN A 3 12.49 33.12 23.87
N ASP A 4 12.04 32.23 22.99
CA ASP A 4 12.82 31.82 21.82
C ASP A 4 12.95 33.03 20.90
N ARG A 5 14.20 33.45 20.64
CA ARG A 5 14.51 34.65 19.83
C ARG A 5 13.87 34.62 18.43
N LEU A 6 13.58 33.42 17.94
CA LEU A 6 12.85 33.20 16.68
C LEU A 6 11.38 33.59 16.79
N GLU A 7 10.73 33.30 17.93
CA GLU A 7 9.34 33.64 18.17
C GLU A 7 9.15 35.16 18.22
N GLU A 8 10.02 35.88 18.94
CA GLU A 8 10.01 37.35 18.93
C GLU A 8 10.26 37.94 17.54
N PHE A 9 11.17 37.36 16.76
CA PHE A 9 11.46 37.82 15.40
C PHE A 9 10.26 37.63 14.47
N ILE A 10 9.62 36.46 14.50
CA ILE A 10 8.46 36.14 13.66
C ILE A 10 7.27 37.02 14.04
N VAL A 11 7.00 37.20 15.34
CA VAL A 11 5.90 38.06 15.81
C VAL A 11 6.13 39.52 15.44
N LYS A 12 7.38 40.02 15.56
CA LYS A 12 7.73 41.40 15.24
C LYS A 12 7.67 41.72 13.74
N HIS A 13 7.92 40.73 12.89
CA HIS A 13 7.92 40.87 11.43
C HIS A 13 6.68 40.29 10.77
N ARG A 14 5.65 39.91 11.53
CA ARG A 14 4.45 39.23 11.01
C ARG A 14 3.74 39.99 9.91
N GLU A 15 3.65 41.32 10.04
CA GLU A 15 3.05 42.18 9.01
C GLU A 15 3.87 42.15 7.71
N ASP A 16 5.20 42.09 7.78
CA ASP A 16 6.08 41.96 6.61
C ASP A 16 5.90 40.62 5.86
N PHE A 17 5.42 39.57 6.55
CA PHE A 17 5.12 38.27 5.97
C PHE A 17 3.72 38.20 5.32
N ASP A 18 2.74 38.94 5.87
CA ASP A 18 1.34 38.88 5.42
C ASP A 18 0.99 39.91 4.32
N ASP A 19 1.91 40.83 3.97
CA ASP A 19 1.64 41.95 3.03
C ASP A 19 1.83 41.58 1.54
N ALA A 20 2.48 40.45 1.24
CA ALA A 20 2.81 40.07 -0.12
C ALA A 20 1.63 39.39 -0.83
N ILE A 21 0.68 40.18 -1.35
CA ILE A 21 -0.35 39.67 -2.26
C ILE A 21 0.25 39.51 -3.67
N PRO A 22 0.24 38.31 -4.27
CA PRO A 22 0.78 38.13 -5.62
C PRO A 22 -0.02 38.96 -6.63
N SER A 23 0.66 39.53 -7.62
CA SER A 23 -0.02 40.29 -8.68
C SER A 23 -1.03 39.41 -9.44
N LEU A 24 -2.14 40.00 -9.88
CA LEU A 24 -3.20 39.33 -10.67
C LEU A 24 -2.64 38.60 -11.91
N LYS A 25 -1.52 39.08 -12.46
CA LYS A 25 -0.83 38.45 -13.59
C LYS A 25 -0.23 37.09 -13.23
N VAL A 26 0.35 36.95 -12.04
CA VAL A 26 0.91 35.69 -11.55
C VAL A 26 -0.21 34.67 -11.33
N TRP A 27 -1.34 35.11 -10.76
CA TRP A 27 -2.52 34.25 -10.61
C TRP A 27 -3.11 33.80 -11.95
N ALA A 28 -3.23 34.69 -12.93
CA ALA A 28 -3.70 34.34 -14.27
C ALA A 28 -2.78 33.34 -14.98
N GLU A 29 -1.47 33.39 -14.72
CA GLU A 29 -0.49 32.46 -15.28
C GLU A 29 -0.53 31.08 -14.61
N ILE A 30 -0.86 31.00 -13.32
CA ILE A 30 -1.11 29.75 -12.59
C ILE A 30 -2.41 29.11 -13.07
N ASP A 31 -3.49 29.89 -13.16
CA ASP A 31 -4.81 29.43 -13.59
C ASP A 31 -4.75 28.88 -15.04
N GLY A 32 -4.06 29.59 -15.93
CA GLY A 32 -3.80 29.13 -17.29
C GLY A 32 -2.88 27.91 -17.41
N GLN A 33 -2.18 27.51 -16.35
CA GLN A 33 -1.40 26.26 -16.29
C GLN A 33 -2.22 25.08 -15.76
N LEU A 34 -3.23 25.33 -14.92
CA LEU A 34 -4.14 24.31 -14.39
C LEU A 34 -5.12 23.80 -15.46
N ASP A 35 -5.60 24.68 -16.35
CA ASP A 35 -6.53 24.32 -17.45
C ASP A 35 -5.88 23.52 -18.60
N LYS A 36 -4.56 23.29 -18.56
CA LYS A 36 -3.84 22.51 -19.58
C LYS A 36 -3.85 21.01 -19.31
N VAL A 37 -4.50 20.55 -18.24
CA VAL A 37 -4.77 19.12 -18.03
C VAL A 37 -5.82 18.70 -19.04
N LYS A 38 -5.35 18.27 -20.22
CA LYS A 38 -6.18 17.71 -21.28
C LYS A 38 -7.10 16.65 -20.65
N PRO A 39 -8.43 16.67 -20.90
CA PRO A 39 -9.28 15.60 -20.43
C PRO A 39 -8.72 14.30 -21.00
N ILE A 40 -8.26 13.42 -20.12
CA ILE A 40 -7.82 12.08 -20.49
C ILE A 40 -9.02 11.45 -21.19
N ARG A 41 -8.94 11.34 -22.52
CA ARG A 41 -9.99 10.74 -23.34
C ARG A 41 -10.24 9.37 -22.75
N ARG A 42 -11.43 9.17 -22.16
CA ARG A 42 -11.95 7.89 -21.70
C ARG A 42 -12.12 6.95 -22.89
N ARG A 43 -10.99 6.42 -23.38
CA ARG A 43 -10.95 5.40 -24.42
C ARG A 43 -10.17 4.22 -23.88
N LYS A 44 -10.87 3.38 -23.10
CA LYS A 44 -10.80 1.91 -23.05
C LYS A 44 -11.14 1.38 -21.65
N VAL A 45 -12.34 1.69 -21.16
CA VAL A 45 -12.94 0.86 -20.08
C VAL A 45 -13.37 -0.53 -20.63
N TRP A 46 -13.27 -0.75 -21.95
CA TRP A 46 -13.66 -1.99 -22.61
C TRP A 46 -12.53 -3.04 -22.74
N MET A 47 -11.35 -2.79 -22.17
CA MET A 47 -10.26 -3.79 -22.14
C MET A 47 -10.15 -4.53 -20.80
N TYR A 48 -10.72 -3.99 -19.72
CA TYR A 48 -10.49 -4.49 -18.35
C TYR A 48 -11.45 -5.60 -17.90
N THR A 49 -12.52 -5.88 -18.63
CA THR A 49 -13.41 -7.03 -18.33
C THR A 49 -12.85 -8.38 -18.80
N ARG A 50 -11.67 -8.40 -19.45
CA ARG A 50 -10.96 -9.65 -19.81
C ARG A 50 -9.80 -10.02 -18.87
N ILE A 51 -9.38 -9.13 -17.97
CA ILE A 51 -8.26 -9.38 -17.06
C ILE A 51 -8.70 -10.16 -15.80
N ALA A 52 -9.93 -9.97 -15.32
CA ALA A 52 -10.46 -10.77 -14.20
C ALA A 52 -10.49 -12.28 -14.56
N ALA A 53 -10.87 -12.62 -15.79
CA ALA A 53 -10.83 -14.00 -16.26
C ALA A 53 -9.39 -14.52 -16.40
N ALA A 54 -8.45 -13.69 -16.88
CA ALA A 54 -7.06 -14.10 -17.03
C ALA A 54 -6.37 -14.37 -15.69
N VAL A 55 -6.65 -13.58 -14.64
CA VAL A 55 -6.13 -13.81 -13.28
C VAL A 55 -6.74 -15.07 -12.67
N VAL A 56 -8.05 -15.29 -12.79
CA VAL A 56 -8.69 -16.54 -12.34
C VAL A 56 -8.15 -17.76 -13.13
N PHE A 57 -7.95 -17.62 -14.44
CA PHE A 57 -7.36 -18.69 -15.26
C PHE A 57 -5.88 -18.93 -14.93
N LEU A 58 -5.10 -17.88 -14.60
CA LEU A 58 -3.72 -17.99 -14.12
C LEU A 58 -3.63 -18.62 -12.73
N LEU A 59 -4.58 -18.34 -11.84
CA LEU A 59 -4.64 -18.97 -10.51
C LEU A 59 -5.03 -20.45 -10.62
N ILE A 60 -5.95 -20.80 -11.52
CA ILE A 60 -6.33 -22.21 -11.77
C ILE A 60 -5.21 -22.94 -12.52
N ALA A 61 -4.62 -22.34 -13.56
CA ALA A 61 -3.52 -22.95 -14.30
C ALA A 61 -2.25 -23.04 -13.45
N GLY A 62 -1.93 -22.01 -12.66
CA GLY A 62 -0.81 -22.00 -11.72
C GLY A 62 -0.99 -23.00 -10.57
N GLY A 63 -2.21 -23.15 -10.04
CA GLY A 63 -2.51 -24.15 -9.01
C GLY A 63 -2.42 -25.60 -9.51
N VAL A 64 -2.89 -25.88 -10.74
CA VAL A 64 -2.87 -27.24 -11.32
C VAL A 64 -1.48 -27.61 -11.87
N ILE A 65 -0.80 -26.69 -12.55
CA ILE A 65 0.57 -26.91 -13.08
C ILE A 65 1.57 -26.93 -11.93
N GLY A 66 1.40 -26.08 -10.92
CA GLY A 66 2.20 -26.11 -9.69
C GLY A 66 2.17 -27.48 -9.02
N ASN A 67 0.98 -28.05 -8.84
CA ASN A 67 0.80 -29.37 -8.23
C ASN A 67 1.37 -30.53 -9.08
N PHE A 68 1.47 -30.38 -10.40
CA PHE A 68 2.08 -31.39 -11.30
C PHE A 68 3.60 -31.23 -11.45
N MET A 69 4.15 -30.01 -11.34
CA MET A 69 5.58 -29.74 -11.46
C MET A 69 6.34 -29.89 -10.13
N THR A 70 5.64 -29.80 -8.99
CA THR A 70 6.18 -30.15 -7.66
C THR A 70 6.23 -31.66 -7.40
N ALA A 71 5.63 -32.49 -8.26
CA ALA A 71 5.63 -33.94 -8.09
C ALA A 71 6.98 -34.60 -8.42
N ASP A 72 7.84 -33.96 -9.22
CA ASP A 72 9.04 -34.60 -9.79
C ASP A 72 10.39 -33.99 -9.36
N ASN A 73 10.38 -32.93 -8.54
CA ASN A 73 11.62 -32.33 -7.99
C ASN A 73 11.52 -32.05 -6.49
N ASN A 74 10.98 -33.01 -5.73
CA ASN A 74 11.00 -32.94 -4.26
C ASN A 74 12.40 -33.28 -3.71
N GLN A 75 13.33 -32.35 -3.90
CA GLN A 75 14.12 -31.86 -2.78
C GLN A 75 13.49 -30.55 -2.29
N ALA A 76 12.17 -30.57 -2.05
CA ALA A 76 11.60 -29.66 -1.08
C ALA A 76 12.31 -30.02 0.22
N VAL A 77 13.24 -29.16 0.64
CA VAL A 77 13.68 -29.08 2.02
C VAL A 77 12.39 -29.16 2.83
N ALA A 78 12.21 -30.25 3.58
CA ALA A 78 11.02 -30.48 4.37
C ALA A 78 11.02 -29.39 5.44
N LEU A 79 10.49 -28.22 5.08
CA LEU A 79 10.22 -27.13 6.00
C LEU A 79 9.32 -27.72 7.08
N ASN A 80 9.65 -27.43 8.33
CA ASN A 80 8.90 -27.89 9.49
C ASN A 80 7.39 -27.68 9.23
N PRO A 81 6.52 -28.69 9.40
CA PRO A 81 5.07 -28.55 9.19
C PRO A 81 4.47 -27.32 9.89
N GLU A 82 5.03 -26.93 11.04
CA GLU A 82 4.67 -25.70 11.76
C GLU A 82 4.89 -24.41 10.92
N LEU A 83 5.98 -24.34 10.16
CA LEU A 83 6.26 -23.21 9.28
C LEU A 83 5.23 -23.13 8.14
N GLN A 84 4.84 -24.28 7.59
CA GLN A 84 3.86 -24.34 6.52
C GLN A 84 2.47 -23.88 6.98
N GLU A 85 2.05 -24.27 8.19
CA GLU A 85 0.81 -23.79 8.79
C GLU A 85 0.83 -22.28 9.04
N MET A 86 1.96 -21.78 9.54
CA MET A 86 2.18 -20.35 9.76
C MET A 86 2.11 -19.55 8.46
N GLU A 87 2.77 -20.01 7.40
CA GLU A 87 2.72 -19.35 6.08
C GLU A 87 1.29 -19.31 5.53
N ALA A 88 0.56 -20.42 5.62
CA ALA A 88 -0.83 -20.49 5.18
C ALA A 88 -1.72 -19.50 5.94
N PHE A 89 -1.54 -19.40 7.26
CA PHE A 89 -2.27 -18.45 8.10
C PHE A 89 -2.05 -16.99 7.68
N TYR A 90 -0.79 -16.59 7.48
CA TYR A 90 -0.47 -15.22 7.09
C TYR A 90 -0.87 -14.92 5.64
N SER A 91 -0.73 -15.88 4.72
CA SER A 91 -1.20 -15.73 3.34
C SER A 91 -2.70 -15.48 3.28
N GLN A 92 -3.50 -16.25 4.02
CA GLN A 92 -4.95 -16.06 4.06
C GLN A 92 -5.35 -14.67 4.57
N GLN A 93 -4.65 -14.16 5.60
CA GLN A 93 -4.90 -12.81 6.11
C GLN A 93 -4.52 -11.73 5.12
N PHE A 94 -3.36 -11.89 4.45
CA PHE A 94 -2.92 -11.00 3.39
C PHE A 94 -3.96 -10.96 2.27
N ASP A 95 -4.39 -12.11 1.74
CA ASP A 95 -5.33 -12.19 0.62
C ASP A 95 -6.66 -11.49 0.94
N LYS A 96 -7.17 -11.70 2.18
CA LYS A 96 -8.38 -11.03 2.65
C LYS A 96 -8.24 -9.51 2.65
N LYS A 97 -7.14 -8.98 3.18
CA LYS A 97 -6.89 -7.54 3.27
C LYS A 97 -6.58 -6.93 1.90
N TYR A 98 -5.84 -7.63 1.06
CA TYR A 98 -5.53 -7.21 -0.30
C TYR A 98 -6.78 -7.17 -1.19
N ALA A 99 -7.68 -8.14 -1.06
CA ALA A 99 -8.99 -8.12 -1.72
C ALA A 99 -9.84 -6.93 -1.27
N GLN A 100 -9.81 -6.57 0.03
CA GLN A 100 -10.47 -5.37 0.53
C GLN A 100 -9.84 -4.10 -0.07
N LEU A 101 -8.51 -4.02 -0.12
CA LEU A 101 -7.79 -2.88 -0.65
C LEU A 101 -8.14 -2.63 -2.11
N THR A 102 -8.01 -3.65 -2.96
CA THR A 102 -8.30 -3.58 -4.40
C THR A 102 -9.76 -3.20 -4.72
N SER A 103 -10.69 -3.43 -3.78
CA SER A 103 -12.08 -3.00 -3.93
C SER A 103 -12.30 -1.50 -3.65
N LEU A 104 -11.45 -0.88 -2.83
CA LEU A 104 -11.60 0.50 -2.35
C LEU A 104 -10.60 1.47 -2.99
N TYR A 105 -9.42 1.00 -3.38
CA TYR A 105 -8.28 1.84 -3.74
C TYR A 105 -7.33 1.11 -4.68
N GLN A 106 -6.85 1.80 -5.72
CA GLN A 106 -6.05 1.21 -6.80
C GLN A 106 -4.88 2.13 -7.10
N ASP A 107 -3.81 1.98 -6.31
CA ASP A 107 -2.61 2.81 -6.33
C ASP A 107 -1.37 1.92 -6.46
N GLU A 108 -0.58 2.17 -7.51
CA GLU A 108 0.61 1.39 -7.87
C GLU A 108 1.73 1.49 -6.82
N THR A 109 1.71 2.53 -5.96
CA THR A 109 2.73 2.71 -4.92
C THR A 109 2.70 1.62 -3.86
N ILE A 110 1.51 1.08 -3.56
CA ILE A 110 1.34 0.03 -2.54
C ILE A 110 1.88 -1.31 -3.04
N GLU A 111 1.72 -1.61 -4.34
CA GLU A 111 2.29 -2.83 -4.93
C GLU A 111 3.82 -2.83 -4.82
N ASN A 112 4.46 -1.67 -4.99
CA ASN A 112 5.91 -1.55 -4.86
C ASN A 112 6.37 -1.80 -3.41
N ASP A 113 5.70 -1.22 -2.41
CA ASP A 113 6.04 -1.43 -1.00
C ASP A 113 5.84 -2.89 -0.56
N LEU A 114 4.78 -3.54 -1.05
CA LEU A 114 4.56 -4.96 -0.82
C LEU A 114 5.62 -5.84 -1.49
N SER A 115 6.06 -5.47 -2.70
CA SER A 115 7.06 -6.23 -3.45
C SER A 115 8.41 -6.27 -2.74
N GLN A 116 8.79 -5.19 -2.07
CA GLN A 116 10.04 -5.13 -1.29
C GLN A 116 10.02 -6.11 -0.12
N VAL A 117 8.88 -6.25 0.56
CA VAL A 117 8.71 -7.22 1.66
C VAL A 117 8.75 -8.65 1.11
N ASP A 118 8.21 -8.90 -0.09
CA ASP A 118 8.24 -10.21 -0.72
C ASP A 118 9.65 -10.66 -1.11
N VAL A 119 10.48 -9.74 -1.60
CA VAL A 119 11.91 -10.01 -1.84
C VAL A 119 12.60 -10.44 -0.55
N PHE A 120 12.38 -9.70 0.54
CA PHE A 120 12.99 -10.03 1.84
C PHE A 120 12.49 -11.37 2.41
N LEU A 121 11.22 -11.71 2.21
CA LEU A 121 10.66 -13.02 2.60
C LEU A 121 11.34 -14.16 1.83
N GLU A 122 11.53 -14.02 0.52
CA GLU A 122 12.23 -15.02 -0.30
C GLU A 122 13.69 -15.19 0.12
N GLU A 123 14.40 -14.09 0.40
CA GLU A 123 15.78 -14.13 0.92
C GLU A 123 15.85 -14.90 2.25
N LEU A 124 14.93 -14.65 3.19
CA LEU A 124 14.88 -15.36 4.46
C LEU A 124 14.55 -16.85 4.29
N LYS A 125 13.68 -17.21 3.34
CA LYS A 125 13.37 -18.62 3.02
C LYS A 125 14.60 -19.35 2.47
N GLN A 126 15.37 -18.70 1.61
CA GLN A 126 16.61 -19.26 1.07
C GLN A 126 17.70 -19.39 2.16
N GLU A 127 17.82 -18.39 3.05
CA GLU A 127 18.72 -18.47 4.21
C GLU A 127 18.31 -19.63 5.12
N LEU A 128 17.01 -19.81 5.38
CA LEU A 128 16.49 -20.90 6.20
C LEU A 128 16.82 -22.29 5.60
N ALA A 129 16.71 -22.43 4.27
CA ALA A 129 17.00 -23.68 3.58
C ALA A 129 18.49 -24.09 3.65
N THR A 130 19.39 -23.12 3.84
CA THR A 130 20.85 -23.34 3.89
C THR A 130 21.44 -23.10 5.29
N ALA A 131 20.60 -22.84 6.28
CA ALA A 131 20.99 -22.43 7.62
C ALA A 131 21.77 -23.54 8.36
N PRO A 132 22.87 -23.19 9.07
CA PRO A 132 23.48 -24.11 10.01
C PRO A 132 22.57 -24.36 11.21
N LYS A 133 22.67 -25.57 11.79
CA LYS A 133 21.89 -25.96 12.97
C LYS A 133 22.08 -24.94 14.10
N GLY A 134 20.98 -24.32 14.54
CA GLY A 134 20.95 -23.32 15.62
C GLY A 134 20.69 -21.87 15.20
N SER A 135 20.79 -21.52 13.91
CA SER A 135 20.36 -20.20 13.42
C SER A 135 18.95 -20.19 12.84
N GLU A 136 18.34 -21.35 12.62
CA GLU A 136 17.00 -21.54 12.06
C GLU A 136 15.93 -20.77 12.85
N GLU A 137 15.93 -20.86 14.18
CA GLU A 137 14.96 -20.19 15.06
C GLU A 137 14.92 -18.67 14.83
N ARG A 138 16.10 -18.05 14.74
CA ARG A 138 16.23 -16.60 14.50
C ARG A 138 15.71 -16.22 13.12
N ILE A 139 15.96 -17.07 12.12
CA ILE A 139 15.50 -16.84 10.75
C ILE A 139 13.97 -16.97 10.69
N ILE A 140 13.39 -17.98 11.35
CA ILE A 140 11.94 -18.18 11.47
C ILE A 140 11.28 -16.99 12.18
N GLU A 141 11.87 -16.50 13.27
CA GLU A 141 11.38 -15.31 13.99
C GLU A 141 11.34 -14.08 13.07
N ASN A 142 12.40 -13.86 12.29
CA ASN A 142 12.44 -12.77 11.32
C ASN A 142 11.39 -12.96 10.21
N LEU A 143 11.18 -14.19 9.77
CA LEU A 143 10.19 -14.54 8.76
C LEU A 143 8.76 -14.24 9.25
N ILE A 144 8.45 -14.58 10.50
CA ILE A 144 7.21 -14.19 11.17
C ILE A 144 7.05 -12.67 11.19
N LYS A 145 8.08 -11.92 11.62
CA LYS A 145 8.03 -10.46 11.70
C LYS A 145 7.80 -9.83 10.32
N SER A 146 8.41 -10.38 9.27
CA SER A 146 8.21 -9.92 7.90
C SER A 146 6.77 -10.12 7.43
N TYR A 147 6.16 -11.28 7.71
CA TYR A 147 4.73 -11.48 7.41
C TYR A 147 3.82 -10.52 8.17
N GLN A 148 4.10 -10.31 9.46
CA GLN A 148 3.34 -9.36 10.27
C GLN A 148 3.46 -7.93 9.73
N LEU A 149 4.67 -7.53 9.33
CA LEU A 149 4.91 -6.21 8.73
C LEU A 149 4.12 -6.04 7.43
N LYS A 150 4.14 -7.06 6.55
CA LYS A 150 3.35 -7.07 5.30
C LYS A 150 1.88 -6.77 5.57
N ILE A 151 1.32 -7.41 6.59
CA ILE A 151 -0.08 -7.22 7.01
C ILE A 151 -0.31 -5.84 7.62
N GLN A 152 0.60 -5.35 8.47
CA GLN A 152 0.48 -4.03 9.10
C GLN A 152 0.49 -2.89 8.08
N ILE A 153 1.26 -3.03 7.00
CA ILE A 153 1.25 -2.06 5.89
C ILE A 153 -0.14 -2.01 5.27
N LEU A 154 -0.73 -3.16 4.94
CA LEU A 154 -2.09 -3.23 4.41
C LEU A 154 -3.12 -2.63 5.37
N ASP A 155 -3.01 -2.91 6.67
CA ASP A 155 -3.92 -2.38 7.68
C ASP A 155 -3.87 -0.86 7.77
N ARG A 156 -2.67 -0.28 7.77
CA ARG A 156 -2.49 1.18 7.80
C ARG A 156 -3.06 1.84 6.55
N VAL A 157 -2.88 1.22 5.39
CA VAL A 157 -3.43 1.74 4.12
C VAL A 157 -4.96 1.66 4.14
N LEU A 158 -5.53 0.53 4.55
CA LEU A 158 -6.97 0.36 4.67
C LEU A 158 -7.60 1.35 5.67
N GLU A 159 -6.95 1.57 6.81
CA GLU A 159 -7.37 2.54 7.82
C GLU A 159 -7.39 3.97 7.26
N ARG A 160 -6.33 4.35 6.53
CA ARG A 160 -6.26 5.67 5.88
C ARG A 160 -7.41 5.87 4.90
N ILE A 161 -7.68 4.88 4.04
CA ILE A 161 -8.78 4.93 3.07
C ILE A 161 -10.13 5.06 3.80
N GLN A 162 -10.35 4.32 4.88
CA GLN A 162 -11.60 4.39 5.66
C GLN A 162 -11.79 5.75 6.35
N ASN A 163 -10.73 6.32 6.89
CA ASN A 163 -10.77 7.64 7.53
C ASN A 163 -11.07 8.73 6.49
N ASP A 164 -10.40 8.72 5.34
CA ASP A 164 -10.66 9.66 4.25
C ASP A 164 -12.13 9.59 3.78
N GLN A 165 -12.72 8.38 3.69
CA GLN A 165 -14.13 8.17 3.33
C GLN A 165 -15.12 8.65 4.41
N THR A 166 -14.69 8.72 5.67
CA THR A 166 -15.55 9.15 6.78
C THR A 166 -15.59 10.68 6.86
N GLU A 167 -14.45 11.34 6.64
CA GLU A 167 -14.36 12.81 6.63
C GLU A 167 -15.15 13.45 5.48
N GLU A 168 -15.21 12.83 4.29
CA GLU A 168 -16.05 13.29 3.18
C GLU A 168 -17.56 13.26 3.52
N LYS A 169 -18.01 12.29 4.32
CA LYS A 169 -19.42 12.14 4.69
C LYS A 169 -19.85 13.18 5.72
N THR A 170 -19.01 13.46 6.72
CA THR A 170 -19.32 14.44 7.77
C THR A 170 -19.44 15.86 7.19
N GLN A 171 -18.59 16.25 6.24
CA GLN A 171 -18.68 17.56 5.58
C GLN A 171 -19.91 17.70 4.67
N THR A 172 -20.40 16.60 4.10
CA THR A 172 -21.60 16.60 3.24
C THR A 172 -22.88 16.80 4.06
N ASP A 173 -22.95 16.20 5.26
CA ASP A 173 -24.11 16.35 6.14
C ASP A 173 -24.18 17.74 6.79
N GLU A 174 -23.05 18.35 7.18
CA GLU A 174 -23.04 19.70 7.76
C GLU A 174 -23.49 20.78 6.76
N ARG A 175 -23.07 20.69 5.49
CA ARG A 175 -23.52 21.60 4.42
C ARG A 175 -25.02 21.51 4.17
N LYS A 176 -25.63 20.34 4.39
CA LYS A 176 -27.07 20.15 4.20
C LYS A 176 -27.89 20.72 5.37
N SER A 177 -27.35 20.72 6.59
CA SER A 177 -28.00 21.30 7.77
C SER A 177 -27.95 22.83 7.84
N ILE A 178 -26.98 23.49 7.19
CA ILE A 178 -26.86 24.95 7.15
C ILE A 178 -27.79 25.57 6.08
N SER A 179 -28.38 24.74 5.22
CA SER A 179 -29.21 25.17 4.09
C SER A 179 -30.72 25.15 4.36
N ILE A 180 -31.15 25.08 5.63
CA ILE A 180 -32.56 25.16 6.07
C ILE A 180 -32.80 26.48 6.80
#